data_AF-A0A1R3WDU7-F1
#
_entry.id   AF-A0A1R3WDU7-F1
#
_cell.length_a   1.000
_cell.length_b   1.000
_cell.length_c   1.000
_cell.angle_alpha   90.00
_cell.angle_beta   90.00
_cell.angle_gamma   90.00
#
_symmetry.space_group_name_H-M   'P 1'
#
loop_
_entity.id
_entity.type
_entity.pdbx_description
1 polymer ?
#
loop_
_entity_poly.entity_id
_entity_poly.type
_entity_poly.pdbx_seq_one_letter_code
_entity_poly.pdbx_strand_id
1 'polypeptide(L)'
;MTDPIQKKYRDGMNRLARQVDEALNGQRKAGRERKIGFVLLVAEFGKIEDGRVNYISNGEREDMIAMLREYLARVEGRYHEPTDAGRVQ
;
A
#
# COMPACT_ATOMS: atom_id res chain seq x y z
N MET A 1 -17.93 0.21 11.63
CA MET A 1 -16.90 0.06 10.58
C MET A 1 -16.28 -1.32 10.74
N THR A 2 -16.26 -2.13 9.68
CA THR A 2 -15.65 -3.46 9.71
C THR A 2 -14.15 -3.32 9.98
N ASP A 3 -13.61 -4.08 10.93
CA ASP A 3 -12.17 -4.14 11.18
C ASP A 3 -11.42 -4.43 9.86
N PRO A 4 -10.33 -3.71 9.53
CA PRO A 4 -9.58 -3.93 8.29
C PRO A 4 -8.78 -5.24 8.30
N ILE A 5 -8.62 -5.88 9.48
CA ILE A 5 -7.89 -7.14 9.65
C ILE A 5 -8.75 -8.14 10.42
N GLN A 6 -8.88 -9.35 9.88
CA GLN A 6 -9.58 -10.47 10.52
C GLN A 6 -8.80 -10.86 11.77
N LYS A 7 -9.51 -11.21 12.86
CA LYS A 7 -8.89 -11.56 14.15
C LYS A 7 -7.73 -12.56 14.01
N LYS A 8 -7.91 -13.61 13.17
CA LYS A 8 -6.90 -14.64 12.93
C LYS A 8 -5.59 -14.15 12.28
N TYR A 9 -5.60 -13.00 11.60
CA TYR A 9 -4.43 -12.46 10.91
C TYR A 9 -3.81 -11.25 11.61
N ARG A 10 -4.48 -10.71 12.63
CA ARG A 10 -4.11 -9.42 13.27
C ARG A 10 -2.68 -9.42 13.79
N ASP A 11 -2.28 -10.41 14.57
CA ASP A 11 -0.96 -10.43 15.21
C ASP A 11 0.17 -10.60 14.18
N GLY A 12 -0.03 -11.52 13.23
CA GLY A 12 0.91 -11.75 12.14
C GLY A 12 1.10 -10.52 11.26
N MET A 13 0.01 -9.87 10.85
CA MET A 13 0.07 -8.67 10.01
C MET A 13 0.69 -7.48 10.74
N ASN A 14 0.40 -7.27 12.03
CA ASN A 14 1.06 -6.22 12.82
C ASN A 14 2.55 -6.47 13.00
N ARG A 15 2.98 -7.74 13.13
CA ARG A 15 4.41 -8.10 13.16
C ARG A 15 5.08 -7.80 11.83
N LEU A 16 4.48 -8.21 10.71
CA LEU A 16 5.01 -7.96 9.37
C LEU A 16 5.09 -6.46 9.07
N ALA A 17 4.04 -5.69 9.39
CA ALA A 17 4.03 -4.25 9.16
C ALA A 17 5.16 -3.54 9.90
N ARG A 18 5.46 -3.93 11.15
CA ARG A 18 6.61 -3.39 11.90
C ARG A 18 7.94 -3.71 11.23
N GLN A 19 8.12 -4.96 10.80
CA GLN A 19 9.36 -5.39 10.14
C GLN A 19 9.58 -4.68 8.79
N VAL A 20 8.52 -4.50 8.00
CA VAL A 20 8.58 -3.75 6.75
C VAL A 20 8.86 -2.27 7.00
N ASP A 21 8.20 -1.66 7.99
CA ASP A 21 8.44 -0.25 8.34
C ASP A 21 9.90 -0.03 8.79
N GLU A 22 10.44 -0.92 9.62
CA GLU A 22 11.82 -0.84 10.07
C GLU A 22 12.82 -1.06 8.93
N ALA A 23 12.52 -1.97 7.99
CA ALA A 23 13.38 -2.22 6.83
C ALA A 23 13.41 -1.02 5.87
N LEU A 24 12.27 -0.33 5.66
CA LEU A 24 12.16 0.78 4.71
C LEU A 24 12.53 2.14 5.33
N ASN A 25 12.13 2.39 6.57
CA ASN A 25 12.28 3.68 7.25
C ASN A 25 13.37 3.69 8.33
N GLY A 26 13.91 2.53 8.69
CA GLY A 26 14.80 2.32 9.82
C GLY A 26 14.03 2.19 11.14
N GLN A 27 14.77 1.92 12.22
CA GLN A 27 14.18 1.84 13.56
C GLN A 27 13.44 3.11 13.94
N ARG A 28 12.25 2.95 14.53
CA ARG A 28 11.44 4.06 15.02
C ARG A 28 12.16 4.77 16.16
N LYS A 29 12.49 6.05 15.95
CA LYS A 29 13.17 6.92 16.92
C LYS A 29 12.42 8.25 17.01
N ALA A 30 12.39 8.82 18.21
CA ALA A 30 11.79 10.15 18.40
C ALA A 30 12.45 11.18 17.48
N GLY A 31 11.65 12.02 16.82
CA GLY A 31 12.12 13.03 15.88
C GLY A 31 12.54 12.51 14.49
N ARG A 32 12.47 11.20 14.23
CA ARG A 32 12.71 10.65 12.88
C ARG A 32 11.39 10.49 12.13
N GLU A 33 11.23 11.27 11.08
CA GLU A 33 10.09 11.15 10.17
C GLU A 33 10.25 9.93 9.24
N ARG A 34 9.13 9.23 8.99
CA ARG A 34 9.06 8.15 7.99
C ARG A 34 9.02 8.79 6.61
N LYS A 35 9.79 8.25 5.67
CA LYS A 35 9.88 8.77 4.30
C LYS A 35 9.14 7.89 3.29
N ILE A 36 9.01 6.61 3.59
CA ILE A 36 8.45 5.60 2.69
C ILE A 36 7.12 5.09 3.25
N GLY A 37 6.06 5.24 2.46
CA GLY A 37 4.75 4.63 2.71
C GLY A 37 4.66 3.23 2.11
N PHE A 38 3.93 2.33 2.75
CA PHE A 38 3.59 1.02 2.19
C PHE A 38 2.18 0.57 2.60
N VAL A 39 1.64 -0.33 1.79
CA VAL A 39 0.42 -1.10 2.05
C VAL A 39 0.76 -2.58 1.98
N LEU A 40 0.20 -3.37 2.88
CA LEU A 40 0.20 -4.82 2.83
C LEU A 40 -1.25 -5.32 2.71
N LEU A 41 -1.51 -6.03 1.61
CA LEU A 41 -2.78 -6.71 1.35
C LEU A 41 -2.59 -8.21 1.54
N VAL A 42 -3.47 -8.84 2.33
CA VAL A 42 -3.44 -10.29 2.56
C VAL A 42 -4.82 -10.88 2.35
N ALA A 43 -4.90 -11.84 1.44
CA ALA A 43 -6.10 -12.60 1.13
C ALA A 43 -5.79 -14.10 1.08
N GLU A 44 -6.82 -14.92 1.20
CA GLU A 44 -6.69 -16.37 1.00
C GLU A 44 -6.62 -16.68 -0.50
N PHE A 45 -5.63 -17.48 -0.93
CA PHE A 45 -5.62 -18.02 -2.29
C PHE A 45 -6.92 -18.77 -2.58
N GLY A 46 -7.45 -18.59 -3.80
CA GLY A 46 -8.77 -19.11 -4.18
C GLY A 46 -9.97 -18.31 -3.64
N LYS A 47 -9.74 -17.23 -2.88
CA LYS A 47 -10.78 -16.28 -2.41
C LYS A 47 -10.33 -14.83 -2.55
N ILE A 48 -9.49 -14.55 -3.56
CA ILE A 48 -9.01 -13.19 -3.82
C ILE A 48 -10.14 -12.37 -4.46
N GLU A 49 -10.85 -12.96 -5.42
CA GLU A 49 -12.07 -12.42 -6.00
C GLU A 49 -13.25 -12.62 -5.04
N ASP A 50 -14.07 -11.58 -4.85
CA ASP A 50 -15.26 -11.53 -3.97
C ASP A 50 -15.04 -11.92 -2.50
N GLY A 51 -13.82 -12.23 -2.10
CA GLY A 51 -13.44 -12.56 -0.74
C GLY A 51 -12.97 -11.36 0.07
N ARG A 52 -12.59 -11.63 1.31
CA ARG A 52 -12.13 -10.58 2.23
C ARG A 52 -10.64 -10.34 2.06
N VAL A 53 -10.29 -9.12 1.68
CA VAL A 53 -8.90 -8.63 1.68
C VAL A 53 -8.60 -7.97 3.02
N ASN A 54 -7.56 -8.43 3.70
CA ASN A 54 -7.04 -7.78 4.90
C ASN A 54 -6.08 -6.67 4.50
N TYR A 55 -6.17 -5.54 5.19
CA TYR A 55 -5.39 -4.34 4.88
C TYR A 55 -4.63 -3.85 6.12
N ILE A 56 -3.35 -3.51 5.95
CA ILE A 56 -2.56 -2.74 6.92
C ILE A 56 -1.59 -1.81 6.17
N SER A 57 -1.36 -0.61 6.69
CA SER A 57 -0.41 0.37 6.15
C SER A 57 0.35 1.09 7.26
N ASN A 58 1.46 1.75 6.91
CA ASN A 58 2.16 2.63 7.83
C ASN A 58 1.78 4.12 7.68
N GLY A 59 1.11 4.50 6.60
CA GLY A 59 0.66 5.87 6.34
C GLY A 59 -0.82 6.12 6.63
N GLU A 60 -1.23 7.39 6.47
CA GLU A 60 -2.61 7.83 6.57
C GLU A 60 -3.47 7.18 5.49
N ARG A 61 -4.73 6.88 5.82
CA ARG A 61 -5.62 6.13 4.94
C ARG A 61 -5.80 6.78 3.57
N GLU A 62 -5.87 8.11 3.52
CA GLU A 62 -6.10 8.88 2.30
C GLU A 62 -4.93 8.76 1.32
N ASP A 63 -3.69 8.92 1.81
CA ASP A 63 -2.47 8.76 1.01
C ASP A 63 -2.36 7.34 0.44
N MET A 64 -2.71 6.33 1.24
CA MET A 64 -2.64 4.94 0.81
C MET A 64 -3.71 4.60 -0.24
N ILE A 65 -4.89 5.21 -0.15
CA ILE A 65 -5.92 5.11 -1.19
C ILE A 65 -5.45 5.80 -2.47
N ALA A 66 -4.84 6.98 -2.38
CA ALA A 66 -4.26 7.66 -3.53
C ALA A 66 -3.19 6.78 -4.20
N MET A 67 -2.26 6.22 -3.42
CA MET A 67 -1.24 5.29 -3.91
C MET A 67 -1.83 4.08 -4.64
N LEU A 68 -2.87 3.45 -4.08
CA LEU A 68 -3.55 2.31 -4.72
C LEU A 68 -4.27 2.71 -6.01
N ARG A 69 -4.93 3.89 -6.05
CA ARG A 69 -5.59 4.40 -7.25
C ARG A 69 -4.59 4.65 -8.38
N GLU A 70 -3.47 5.30 -8.08
CA GLU A 70 -2.40 5.56 -9.05
C GLU A 70 -1.79 4.25 -9.58
N TYR A 71 -1.52 3.29 -8.69
CA TYR A 71 -1.02 1.97 -9.08
C TYR A 71 -2.02 1.24 -9.99
N LEU A 72 -3.30 1.19 -9.60
CA LEU A 72 -4.36 0.56 -10.40
C LEU A 72 -4.50 1.23 -11.77
N ALA A 73 -4.52 2.57 -11.82
CA ALA A 73 -4.58 3.30 -13.09
C ALA A 73 -3.40 2.96 -14.02
N ARG A 74 -2.19 2.82 -13.46
CA ARG A 74 -0.99 2.44 -14.21
C ARG A 74 -1.07 1.01 -14.77
N VAL A 75 -1.55 0.04 -13.99
CA VAL A 75 -1.63 -1.36 -14.45
C VAL A 75 -2.83 -1.64 -15.36
N GLU A 76 -3.92 -0.88 -15.22
CA GLU A 76 -5.14 -0.99 -16.05
C GLU A 76 -5.03 -0.24 -17.38
N GLY A 77 -3.89 0.40 -17.67
CA GLY A 77 -3.65 1.04 -18.97
C GLY A 77 -4.23 2.44 -19.12
N ARG A 78 -4.55 3.15 -18.03
CA ARG A 78 -4.66 4.62 -18.04
C ARG A 78 -3.28 5.30 -18.02
N TYR A 79 -2.37 4.77 -18.84
CA TYR A 79 -1.14 5.45 -19.22
C TYR A 79 -1.53 6.42 -20.36
N HIS A 80 -1.95 7.64 -20.02
CA HIS A 80 -1.62 8.74 -20.94
C HIS A 80 -0.10 8.86 -20.86
N GLU A 81 0.59 8.16 -21.75
CA GLU A 81 1.92 8.60 -22.15
C GLU A 81 1.78 10.10 -22.45
N PRO A 82 2.60 10.99 -21.88
CA PRO A 82 2.71 12.32 -22.43
C PRO A 82 3.18 12.07 -23.87
N THR A 83 2.28 12.24 -24.83
CA THR A 83 2.70 12.39 -26.22
C THR A 83 3.72 13.51 -26.15
N ASP A 84 4.98 13.22 -26.44
CA ASP A 84 6.00 14.24 -26.68
C ASP A 84 5.56 15.03 -27.92
N ALA A 85 4.59 15.91 -27.72
CA ALA A 85 4.15 16.90 -28.66
C ALA A 85 5.21 18.00 -28.66
N GLY A 86 6.24 17.77 -29.47
CA GLY A 86 7.06 18.82 -30.05
C GLY A 86 8.09 19.43 -29.12
N ARG A 87 9.27 18.80 -29.01
CA ARG A 87 10.50 19.59 -29.05
C ARG A 87 11.03 19.64 -30.47
N VAL A 88 10.79 20.81 -31.05
CA VAL A 88 11.38 21.36 -32.26
C VAL A 88 12.90 21.12 -32.26
N GLN A 89 13.40 20.54 -33.34
CA GLN A 89 14.60 20.99 -34.04
C GLN A 89 14.55 20.51 -35.50
#